data_AF-A0A0R2UYT3-F1
#
_entry.id   AF-A0A0R2UYT3-F1
#
_cell.length_a   1.000
_cell.length_b   1.000
_cell.length_c   1.000
_cell.angle_alpha   90.00
_cell.angle_beta   90.00
_cell.angle_gamma   90.00
#
_symmetry.space_group_name_H-M   'P 1'
#
loop_
_entity.id
_entity.type
_entity.pdbx_description
1 polymer ?
#
loop_
_entity_poly.entity_id
_entity_poly.type
_entity_poly.pdbx_seq_one_letter_code
_entity_poly.pdbx_strand_id
1 'polypeptide(L)'
;MGKLPFILKQIRKGAGYLLPLFSVVSIIVLIYDIGFQHSKEAKNLLETYYYWFVFIAFVLLLLRVDYIGVIKRKVKYTTIELILFFSFAGIWILQYFLRSFLIDDHPLRYLLDLYIIDILMIVLLFVVEISIGSLNLGKFSQNPAIVFLISFVLLIVIGTLLLLLPNSTNIELSVIDALFTSTSAVCVTGLIVVDTATAFTPMGQTIILVLIQAGGIGILTFTSFFGMYLRTSSSFQSQLMLGDMLNEDRMSDIFKNLVRVIVFTISIELIFAGFLYVTLDPLEFSSDADMIRFSIFHSISAFCNAGFSTMSDGLYDSTLRYNYSFLLLIATLVVIGGLGFNIIFNFFRYMKYKMRMLFHAIVSHKPLAYRPRIINVHSKIVTLTTVFLLVFGTIMYLLLEKHHTLADHGPFGKVVTAFFGAVTPRTAGFNTVDMTLLAPATIIIYFLLMLIGGSPGSTAGGIKTTTFAVTVMNVYS
;
A
#
# COMPACT_ATOMS: atom_id res chain seq x y z
N MET A 1 12.48 53.32 7.98
CA MET A 1 12.58 51.87 8.25
C MET A 1 11.32 51.04 7.86
N GLY A 2 10.47 51.49 6.90
CA GLY A 2 9.17 50.82 6.63
C GLY A 2 9.04 49.98 5.35
N LYS A 3 9.98 50.03 4.38
CA LYS A 3 9.82 49.38 3.06
C LYS A 3 10.32 47.93 3.01
N LEU A 4 11.41 47.62 3.72
CA LEU A 4 12.01 46.27 3.74
C LEU A 4 11.06 45.16 4.24
N PRO A 5 10.31 45.34 5.35
CA PRO A 5 9.36 44.30 5.80
C PRO A 5 8.16 44.13 4.87
N PHE A 6 7.77 45.18 4.13
CA PHE A 6 6.69 45.10 3.14
C PHE A 6 7.11 44.30 1.90
N ILE A 7 8.30 44.59 1.37
CA ILE A 7 8.88 43.88 0.20
C ILE A 7 9.09 42.39 0.53
N LEU A 8 9.66 42.08 1.70
CA LEU A 8 9.84 40.70 2.16
C LEU A 8 8.52 39.93 2.29
N LYS A 9 7.46 40.60 2.77
CA LYS A 9 6.11 40.01 2.87
C LYS A 9 5.53 39.72 1.48
N GLN A 10 5.78 40.58 0.51
CA GLN A 10 5.30 40.41 -0.87
C GLN A 10 6.05 39.29 -1.60
N ILE A 11 7.37 39.20 -1.42
CA ILE A 11 8.20 38.10 -1.94
C ILE A 11 7.77 36.76 -1.37
N ARG A 12 7.54 36.67 -0.05
CA ARG A 12 7.03 35.46 0.61
C ARG A 12 5.67 35.03 0.07
N LYS A 13 4.76 35.98 -0.14
CA LYS A 13 3.45 35.70 -0.73
C LYS A 13 3.60 35.16 -2.15
N GLY A 14 4.53 35.70 -2.94
CA GLY A 14 4.88 35.17 -4.27
C GLY A 14 5.42 33.74 -4.20
N ALA A 15 6.40 33.48 -3.32
CA ALA A 15 6.97 32.14 -3.12
C ALA A 15 5.91 31.10 -2.70
N GLY A 16 4.93 31.51 -1.90
CA GLY A 16 3.80 30.66 -1.51
C GLY A 16 2.91 30.20 -2.66
N TYR A 17 2.83 30.94 -3.77
CA TYR A 17 2.10 30.52 -4.98
C TYR A 17 3.02 29.85 -6.01
N LEU A 18 4.28 30.28 -6.08
CA LEU A 18 5.25 29.73 -7.03
C LEU A 18 5.69 28.32 -6.68
N LEU A 19 5.85 27.99 -5.39
CA LEU A 19 6.33 26.66 -4.98
C LEU A 19 5.36 25.53 -5.34
N PRO A 20 4.04 25.63 -5.09
CA PRO A 20 3.07 24.63 -5.57
C PRO A 20 3.00 24.54 -7.09
N LEU A 21 3.07 25.66 -7.80
CA LEU A 21 3.08 25.65 -9.26
C LEU A 21 4.33 24.94 -9.79
N PHE A 22 5.48 25.25 -9.20
CA PHE A 22 6.76 24.62 -9.55
C PHE A 22 6.71 23.11 -9.32
N SER A 23 6.18 22.64 -8.19
CA SER A 23 6.08 21.21 -7.91
C SER A 23 5.16 20.47 -8.91
N VAL A 24 4.06 21.10 -9.35
CA VAL A 24 3.17 20.56 -10.40
C VAL A 24 3.89 20.51 -11.75
N VAL A 25 4.63 21.56 -12.11
CA VAL A 25 5.41 21.54 -13.36
C VAL A 25 6.49 20.45 -13.30
N SER A 26 7.17 20.29 -12.17
CA SER A 26 8.19 19.26 -11.98
C SER A 26 7.63 17.84 -12.09
N ILE A 27 6.43 17.57 -11.57
CA ILE A 27 5.82 16.25 -11.73
C ILE A 27 5.44 15.98 -13.19
N ILE A 28 4.99 16.99 -13.94
CA ILE A 28 4.68 16.84 -15.37
C ILE A 28 5.94 16.56 -16.18
N VAL A 29 7.04 17.27 -15.89
CA VAL A 29 8.35 17.01 -16.51
C VAL A 29 8.83 15.59 -16.20
N LEU A 30 8.66 15.14 -14.95
CA LEU A 30 8.98 13.78 -14.55
C LEU A 30 8.14 12.74 -15.32
N ILE A 31 6.83 12.95 -15.43
CA ILE A 31 5.95 12.06 -16.19
C ILE A 31 6.36 12.01 -17.67
N TYR A 32 6.76 13.14 -18.25
CA TYR A 32 7.27 13.20 -19.61
C TYR A 32 8.56 12.39 -19.77
N ASP A 33 9.53 12.59 -18.87
CA ASP A 33 10.82 11.89 -18.89
C ASP A 33 10.67 10.37 -18.79
N ILE A 34 9.88 9.90 -17.83
CA ILE A 34 9.70 8.46 -17.64
C ILE A 34 8.78 7.89 -18.72
N GLY A 35 7.77 8.63 -19.18
CA GLY A 35 6.71 8.14 -20.06
C GLY A 35 7.08 7.99 -21.54
N PHE A 36 8.06 8.75 -22.04
CA PHE A 36 8.38 8.83 -23.46
C PHE A 36 9.85 8.53 -23.76
N GLN A 37 10.13 8.10 -24.99
CA GLN A 37 11.51 7.99 -25.46
C GLN A 37 12.01 9.35 -25.95
N HIS A 38 13.21 9.73 -25.52
CA HIS A 38 13.78 11.05 -25.79
C HIS A 38 15.00 11.00 -26.70
N SER A 39 15.11 12.00 -27.57
CA SER A 39 16.34 12.29 -28.31
C SER A 39 17.47 12.69 -27.35
N LYS A 40 18.73 12.57 -27.78
CA LYS A 40 19.89 12.95 -26.96
C LYS A 40 19.81 14.40 -26.45
N GLU A 41 19.35 15.33 -27.28
CA GLU A 41 19.18 16.73 -26.90
C GLU A 41 18.12 16.92 -25.81
N ALA A 42 16.98 16.23 -25.93
CA ALA A 42 15.93 16.28 -24.92
C ALA A 42 16.39 15.67 -23.60
N LYS A 43 17.17 14.57 -23.62
CA LYS A 43 17.77 14.01 -22.41
C LYS A 43 18.70 15.01 -21.71
N ASN A 44 19.61 15.66 -22.44
CA ASN A 44 20.49 16.66 -21.85
C ASN A 44 19.73 17.83 -21.20
N LEU A 45 18.61 18.25 -21.78
CA LEU A 45 17.73 19.28 -21.19
C LEU A 45 17.07 18.79 -19.90
N LEU A 46 16.61 17.53 -19.86
CA LEU A 46 16.00 16.92 -18.66
C LEU A 46 17.03 16.76 -17.54
N GLU A 47 18.23 16.27 -17.87
CA GLU A 47 19.36 16.17 -16.94
C GLU A 47 19.71 17.53 -16.32
N THR A 48 19.75 18.58 -17.16
CA THR A 48 19.96 19.96 -16.71
C THR A 48 18.83 20.41 -15.78
N TYR A 49 17.58 20.08 -16.11
CA TYR A 49 16.43 20.41 -15.29
C TYR A 49 16.51 19.76 -13.90
N TYR A 50 16.79 18.46 -13.80
CA TYR A 50 16.91 17.75 -12.52
C TYR A 50 18.03 18.32 -11.64
N TYR A 51 19.17 18.65 -12.25
CA TYR A 51 20.27 19.29 -11.54
C TYR A 51 19.88 20.62 -10.90
N TRP A 52 19.14 21.46 -11.63
CA TRP A 52 18.68 22.77 -11.13
C TRP A 52 17.45 22.68 -10.22
N PHE A 53 16.66 21.60 -10.31
CA PHE A 53 15.43 21.43 -9.54
C PHE A 53 15.67 21.57 -8.04
N VAL A 54 16.64 20.85 -7.48
CA VAL A 54 16.92 20.85 -6.03
C VAL A 54 17.31 22.25 -5.57
N PHE A 55 18.11 22.97 -6.36
CA PHE A 55 18.53 24.33 -6.07
C PHE A 55 17.35 25.31 -6.09
N ILE A 56 16.51 25.26 -7.13
CA ILE A 56 15.34 26.14 -7.27
C ILE A 56 14.33 25.87 -6.15
N ALA A 57 14.05 24.60 -5.86
CA ALA A 57 13.17 24.20 -4.76
C ALA A 57 13.69 24.71 -3.40
N PHE A 58 15.00 24.57 -3.17
CA PHE A 58 15.67 25.11 -1.98
C PHE A 58 15.50 26.63 -1.86
N VAL A 59 15.73 27.39 -2.94
CA VAL A 59 15.57 28.85 -2.94
C VAL A 59 14.11 29.25 -2.69
N LEU A 60 13.15 28.59 -3.32
CA LEU A 60 11.73 28.86 -3.11
C LEU A 60 11.28 28.54 -1.68
N LEU A 61 11.77 27.44 -1.09
CA LEU A 61 11.55 27.11 0.33
C LEU A 61 12.15 28.18 1.25
N LEU A 62 13.38 28.62 0.98
CA LEU A 62 14.04 29.70 1.74
C LEU A 62 13.22 30.99 1.71
N LEU A 63 12.69 31.36 0.55
CA LEU A 63 11.87 32.55 0.36
C LEU A 63 10.49 32.43 1.01
N ARG A 64 9.96 31.21 1.17
CA ARG A 64 8.65 30.94 1.79
C ARG A 64 8.73 30.93 3.32
N VAL A 65 9.80 30.40 3.90
CA VAL A 65 9.94 30.25 5.37
C VAL A 65 10.02 31.63 6.06
N ASP A 66 9.07 31.90 6.95
CA ASP A 66 9.11 33.07 7.83
C ASP A 66 9.94 32.81 9.09
N TYR A 67 11.28 32.85 8.97
CA TYR A 67 12.20 32.64 10.10
C TYR A 67 11.90 33.52 11.33
N ILE A 68 11.39 34.74 11.12
CA ILE A 68 11.08 35.70 12.20
C ILE A 68 9.73 35.35 12.87
N GLY A 69 8.77 34.83 12.11
CA GLY A 69 7.49 34.32 12.61
C GLY A 69 7.59 32.96 13.31
N VAL A 70 8.47 32.07 12.83
CA VAL A 70 8.75 30.73 13.39
C VAL A 70 9.25 30.81 14.84
N ILE A 71 10.17 31.73 15.13
CA ILE A 71 10.71 31.95 16.48
C ILE A 71 9.63 32.43 17.45
N LYS A 72 8.58 33.10 16.95
CA LYS A 72 7.48 33.67 17.76
C LYS A 72 6.21 32.81 17.82
N ARG A 73 5.98 31.88 16.89
CA ARG A 73 4.76 31.06 16.83
C ARG A 73 5.09 29.56 16.73
N LYS A 74 4.72 28.80 17.76
CA LYS A 74 4.73 27.32 17.78
C LYS A 74 3.66 26.74 16.84
N VAL A 75 3.92 26.67 15.54
CA VAL A 75 2.99 26.07 14.57
C VAL A 75 3.61 24.80 13.96
N LYS A 76 2.81 23.73 13.84
CA LYS A 76 3.24 22.43 13.29
C LYS A 76 3.61 22.48 11.80
N TYR A 77 3.04 23.40 11.02
CA TYR A 77 3.33 23.53 9.59
C TYR A 77 4.76 24.00 9.32
N THR A 78 5.28 24.88 10.17
CA THR A 78 6.66 25.36 10.08
C THR A 78 7.69 24.26 10.33
N THR A 79 7.38 23.21 11.10
CA THR A 79 8.31 22.08 11.29
C THR A 79 8.48 21.22 10.04
N ILE A 80 7.43 20.98 9.24
CA ILE A 80 7.54 20.17 8.01
C ILE A 80 8.31 20.96 6.93
N GLU A 81 7.99 22.23 6.74
CA GLU A 81 8.71 23.09 5.79
C GLU A 81 10.20 23.24 6.16
N LEU A 82 10.53 23.31 7.46
CA LEU A 82 11.92 23.31 7.91
C LEU A 82 12.64 21.98 7.65
N ILE A 83 11.99 20.84 7.88
CA ILE A 83 12.57 19.53 7.57
C ILE A 83 12.85 19.42 6.07
N LEU A 84 11.89 19.80 5.21
CA LEU A 84 12.10 19.85 3.76
C LEU A 84 13.22 20.80 3.38
N PHE A 85 13.27 21.99 3.98
CA PHE A 85 14.33 22.94 3.72
C PHE A 85 15.71 22.34 4.02
N PHE A 86 15.90 21.73 5.19
CA PHE A 86 17.17 21.11 5.56
C PHE A 86 17.48 19.88 4.69
N SER A 87 16.48 19.09 4.29
CA SER A 87 16.71 17.93 3.41
C SER A 87 17.15 18.36 2.02
N PHE A 88 16.48 19.34 1.41
CA PHE A 88 16.86 19.89 0.10
C PHE A 88 18.24 20.55 0.14
N ALA A 89 18.52 21.33 1.19
CA ALA A 89 19.84 21.94 1.37
C ALA A 89 20.95 20.89 1.52
N GLY A 90 20.73 19.88 2.37
CA GLY A 90 21.70 18.82 2.62
C GLY A 90 21.97 17.97 1.37
N ILE A 91 20.91 17.60 0.63
CA ILE A 91 21.03 16.84 -0.63
C ILE A 91 21.78 17.65 -1.68
N TRP A 92 21.45 18.93 -1.85
CA TRP A 92 22.13 19.78 -2.81
C TRP A 92 23.64 19.90 -2.52
N ILE A 93 24.01 20.12 -1.25
CA ILE A 93 25.41 20.16 -0.81
C ILE A 93 26.10 18.82 -1.03
N LEU A 94 25.43 17.72 -0.68
CA LEU A 94 25.96 16.37 -0.84
C LEU A 94 26.21 16.04 -2.32
N GLN A 95 25.25 16.34 -3.21
CA GLN A 95 25.39 16.12 -4.65
C GLN A 95 26.53 16.95 -5.22
N TYR A 96 26.64 18.23 -4.85
CA TYR A 96 27.74 19.09 -5.27
C TYR A 96 29.10 18.53 -4.84
N PHE A 97 29.21 18.10 -3.58
CA PHE A 97 30.44 17.51 -3.02
C PHE A 97 30.81 16.19 -3.73
N LEU A 98 29.85 15.27 -3.86
CA LEU A 98 30.07 13.97 -4.51
C LEU A 98 30.46 14.12 -5.98
N ARG A 99 29.82 15.03 -6.74
CA ARG A 99 30.19 15.31 -8.15
C ARG A 99 31.55 15.99 -8.28
N SER A 100 32.01 16.71 -7.27
CA SER A 100 33.33 17.36 -7.29
C SER A 100 34.47 16.42 -6.91
N PHE A 101 34.20 15.36 -6.15
CA PHE A 101 35.22 14.51 -5.54
C PHE A 101 35.31 13.08 -6.13
N LEU A 102 34.19 12.51 -6.61
CA LEU A 102 34.18 11.15 -7.16
C LEU A 102 34.78 11.12 -8.57
N ILE A 103 35.70 10.18 -8.82
CA ILE A 103 36.20 9.85 -10.17
C ILE A 103 35.07 9.19 -10.98
N ASP A 104 35.08 9.35 -12.31
CA ASP A 104 33.98 8.93 -13.19
C ASP A 104 33.59 7.44 -13.08
N ASP A 105 34.52 6.55 -12.70
CA ASP A 105 34.26 5.10 -12.55
C ASP A 105 33.72 4.66 -11.17
N HIS A 106 33.47 5.58 -10.23
CA HIS A 106 32.97 5.17 -8.92
C HIS A 106 31.48 4.80 -8.96
N PRO A 107 31.03 3.67 -8.37
CA PRO A 107 29.62 3.24 -8.41
C PRO A 107 28.62 4.24 -7.78
N LEU A 108 29.09 5.16 -6.94
CA LEU A 108 28.28 6.23 -6.34
C LEU A 108 28.00 7.36 -7.34
N ARG A 109 28.89 7.56 -8.33
CA ARG A 109 28.70 8.49 -9.44
C ARG A 109 27.57 8.01 -10.34
N TYR A 110 27.55 6.73 -10.66
CA TYR A 110 26.46 6.09 -11.41
C TYR A 110 25.09 6.29 -10.73
N LEU A 111 25.00 6.14 -9.40
CA LEU A 111 23.78 6.41 -8.64
C LEU A 111 23.31 7.88 -8.72
N LEU A 112 24.24 8.83 -8.82
CA LEU A 112 23.93 10.26 -9.01
C LEU A 112 23.50 10.58 -10.45
N ASP A 113 24.02 9.84 -11.43
CA ASP A 113 23.67 10.00 -12.84
C ASP A 113 22.36 9.28 -13.22
N LEU A 114 21.83 8.43 -12.33
CA LEU A 114 20.49 7.87 -12.43
C LEU A 114 19.38 8.81 -11.91
N TYR A 115 19.74 9.98 -11.34
CA TYR A 115 18.80 11.00 -10.83
C TYR A 115 17.75 10.50 -9.82
N ILE A 116 17.93 9.30 -9.22
CA ILE A 116 16.95 8.68 -8.33
C ILE A 116 16.61 9.58 -7.14
N ILE A 117 17.62 10.25 -6.57
CA ILE A 117 17.45 11.16 -5.45
C ILE A 117 16.63 12.39 -5.86
N ASP A 118 16.87 12.94 -7.05
CA ASP A 118 16.17 14.10 -7.57
C ASP A 118 14.70 13.77 -7.85
N ILE A 119 14.44 12.61 -8.46
CA ILE A 119 13.09 12.07 -8.68
C ILE A 119 12.34 11.92 -7.34
N LEU A 120 12.98 11.33 -6.33
CA LEU A 120 12.40 11.18 -4.99
C LEU A 120 12.05 12.54 -4.36
N MET A 121 12.92 13.55 -4.53
CA MET A 121 12.70 14.90 -4.03
C MET A 121 11.56 15.63 -4.74
N ILE A 122 11.43 15.46 -6.07
CA ILE A 122 10.30 16.00 -6.85
C ILE A 122 8.99 15.42 -6.30
N VAL A 123 8.91 14.09 -6.17
CA VAL A 123 7.72 13.40 -5.66
C VAL A 123 7.41 13.86 -4.24
N LEU A 124 8.41 13.95 -3.36
CA LEU A 124 8.23 14.39 -1.98
C LEU A 124 7.69 15.82 -1.91
N LEU A 125 8.26 16.75 -2.67
CA LEU A 125 7.82 18.15 -2.71
C LEU A 125 6.37 18.24 -3.21
N PHE A 126 6.05 17.53 -4.29
CA PHE A 126 4.70 17.49 -4.85
C PHE A 126 3.68 16.96 -3.85
N VAL A 127 3.99 15.84 -3.19
CA VAL A 127 3.12 15.23 -2.16
C VAL A 127 2.88 16.20 -1.00
N VAL A 128 3.91 16.90 -0.53
CA VAL A 128 3.76 17.86 0.57
C VAL A 128 2.93 19.07 0.15
N GLU A 129 3.17 19.63 -1.04
CA GLU A 129 2.41 20.79 -1.52
C GLU A 129 0.93 20.45 -1.78
N ILE A 130 0.65 19.28 -2.36
CA ILE A 130 -0.72 18.77 -2.49
C ILE A 130 -1.36 18.56 -1.13
N SER A 131 -0.63 17.96 -0.19
CA SER A 131 -1.13 17.72 1.18
C SER A 131 -1.54 19.04 1.84
N ILE A 132 -0.71 20.08 1.75
CA ILE A 132 -1.02 21.42 2.28
C ILE A 132 -2.21 22.05 1.53
N GLY A 133 -2.26 21.94 0.21
CA GLY A 133 -3.37 22.45 -0.61
C GLY A 133 -4.70 21.76 -0.30
N SER A 134 -4.68 20.45 -0.05
CA SER A 134 -5.86 19.64 0.25
C SER A 134 -6.54 20.01 1.57
N LEU A 135 -5.78 20.50 2.55
CA LEU A 135 -6.33 21.00 3.82
C LEU A 135 -7.23 22.23 3.63
N ASN A 136 -7.04 22.99 2.53
CA ASN A 136 -7.90 24.12 2.18
C ASN A 136 -9.15 23.71 1.39
N LEU A 137 -9.18 22.50 0.81
CA LEU A 137 -10.33 21.94 0.09
C LEU A 137 -11.43 21.45 1.03
N GLY A 138 -11.24 21.49 2.35
CA GLY A 138 -12.24 21.13 3.38
C GLY A 138 -13.54 21.95 3.39
N LYS A 139 -13.75 22.81 2.38
CA LYS A 139 -15.02 23.49 2.09
C LYS A 139 -15.85 22.77 1.02
N PHE A 140 -15.30 21.80 0.29
CA PHE A 140 -15.99 21.05 -0.76
C PHE A 140 -16.59 19.75 -0.20
N SER A 141 -17.90 19.82 0.05
CA SER A 141 -18.84 18.74 0.38
C SER A 141 -18.88 18.26 1.84
N GLN A 142 -20.10 18.20 2.38
CA GLN A 142 -20.42 17.68 3.72
C GLN A 142 -20.67 16.17 3.74
N ASN A 143 -20.47 15.47 2.61
CA ASN A 143 -20.75 14.05 2.46
C ASN A 143 -19.46 13.24 2.25
N PRO A 144 -18.96 12.53 3.29
CA PRO A 144 -17.78 11.67 3.22
C PRO A 144 -17.80 10.64 2.08
N ALA A 145 -18.97 10.12 1.72
CA ALA A 145 -19.10 9.12 0.67
C ALA A 145 -18.77 9.69 -0.72
N ILE A 146 -19.15 10.94 -0.97
CA ILE A 146 -18.87 11.61 -2.26
C ILE A 146 -17.37 11.91 -2.37
N VAL A 147 -16.73 12.37 -1.30
CA VAL A 147 -15.27 12.60 -1.27
C VAL A 147 -14.52 11.31 -1.56
N PHE A 148 -14.95 10.20 -0.96
CA PHE A 148 -14.37 8.89 -1.22
C PHE A 148 -14.55 8.45 -2.67
N LEU A 149 -15.77 8.53 -3.21
CA LEU A 149 -16.04 8.18 -4.61
C LEU A 149 -15.17 9.00 -5.56
N ILE A 150 -15.13 10.32 -5.40
CA ILE A 150 -14.33 11.20 -6.25
C ILE A 150 -12.83 10.85 -6.14
N SER A 151 -12.34 10.53 -4.94
CA SER A 151 -10.93 10.15 -4.74
C SER A 151 -10.56 8.88 -5.52
N PHE A 152 -11.42 7.88 -5.54
CA PHE A 152 -11.20 6.63 -6.29
C PHE A 152 -11.30 6.85 -7.80
N VAL A 153 -12.32 7.59 -8.25
CA VAL A 153 -12.47 7.94 -9.68
C VAL A 153 -11.24 8.70 -10.18
N LEU A 154 -10.76 9.69 -9.41
CA LEU A 154 -9.57 10.47 -9.77
C LEU A 154 -8.32 9.59 -9.82
N LEU A 155 -8.14 8.68 -8.86
CA LEU A 155 -7.02 7.73 -8.86
C LEU A 155 -7.05 6.80 -10.08
N ILE A 156 -8.23 6.30 -10.46
CA ILE A 156 -8.44 5.46 -11.65
C ILE A 156 -8.13 6.24 -12.93
N VAL A 157 -8.62 7.48 -13.06
CA VAL A 157 -8.34 8.30 -14.25
C VAL A 157 -6.85 8.60 -14.38
N ILE A 158 -6.17 8.97 -13.28
CA ILE A 158 -4.73 9.18 -13.29
C ILE A 158 -3.99 7.89 -13.66
N GLY A 159 -4.36 6.76 -13.05
CA GLY A 159 -3.77 5.46 -13.36
C GLY A 159 -3.95 5.07 -14.83
N THR A 160 -5.13 5.30 -15.40
CA THR A 160 -5.42 5.06 -16.81
C THR A 160 -4.50 5.88 -17.72
N LEU A 161 -4.33 7.17 -17.44
CA LEU A 161 -3.43 8.05 -18.21
C LEU A 161 -1.97 7.62 -18.10
N LEU A 162 -1.53 7.18 -16.92
CA LEU A 162 -0.17 6.69 -16.70
C LEU A 162 0.10 5.37 -17.43
N LEU A 163 -0.88 4.46 -17.49
CA LEU A 163 -0.76 3.18 -18.21
C LEU A 163 -0.87 3.32 -19.74
N LEU A 164 -1.31 4.48 -20.24
CA LEU A 164 -1.32 4.79 -21.68
C LEU A 164 0.01 5.41 -22.15
N LEU A 165 0.97 5.62 -21.26
CA LEU A 165 2.28 6.13 -21.63
C LEU A 165 3.05 5.10 -22.47
N PRO A 166 3.74 5.49 -23.56
CA PRO A 166 4.45 4.55 -24.43
C PRO A 166 5.47 3.66 -23.72
N ASN A 167 6.18 4.19 -22.71
CA ASN A 167 7.17 3.41 -21.96
C ASN A 167 6.54 2.45 -20.92
N SER A 168 5.23 2.50 -20.71
CA SER A 168 4.53 1.66 -19.72
C SER A 168 4.04 0.32 -20.29
N THR A 169 3.92 0.19 -21.62
CA THR A 169 3.40 -1.01 -22.30
C THR A 169 4.34 -1.50 -23.39
N ASN A 170 4.38 -2.83 -23.59
CA ASN A 170 5.08 -3.46 -24.71
C ASN A 170 4.18 -3.57 -25.96
N ILE A 171 2.86 -3.41 -25.77
CA ILE A 171 1.83 -3.51 -26.80
C ILE A 171 1.07 -2.18 -26.91
N GLU A 172 0.38 -1.98 -28.04
CA GLU A 172 -0.62 -0.91 -28.17
C GLU A 172 -1.82 -1.25 -27.28
N LEU A 173 -1.97 -0.52 -26.17
CA LEU A 173 -3.03 -0.74 -25.20
C LEU A 173 -4.25 0.14 -25.53
N SER A 174 -5.43 -0.48 -25.64
CA SER A 174 -6.69 0.25 -25.79
C SER A 174 -6.97 1.08 -24.53
N VAL A 175 -7.58 2.26 -24.71
CA VAL A 175 -8.03 3.11 -23.58
C VAL A 175 -8.97 2.36 -22.64
N ILE A 176 -9.80 1.45 -23.18
CA ILE A 176 -10.73 0.64 -22.38
C ILE A 176 -9.97 -0.37 -21.53
N ASP A 177 -8.95 -1.01 -22.09
CA ASP A 177 -8.13 -2.01 -21.38
C ASP A 177 -7.28 -1.34 -20.30
N ALA A 178 -6.74 -0.16 -20.59
CA ALA A 178 -6.03 0.67 -19.61
C ALA A 178 -6.96 1.10 -18.46
N LEU A 179 -8.18 1.55 -18.78
CA LEU A 179 -9.18 1.95 -17.80
C LEU A 179 -9.61 0.77 -16.93
N PHE A 180 -9.85 -0.39 -17.53
CA PHE A 180 -10.20 -1.61 -16.81
C PHE A 180 -9.05 -2.05 -15.89
N THR A 181 -7.82 -2.10 -16.41
CA THR A 181 -6.65 -2.50 -15.62
C THR A 181 -6.42 -1.55 -14.45
N SER A 182 -6.53 -0.23 -14.68
CA SER A 182 -6.41 0.77 -13.62
C SER A 182 -7.52 0.63 -12.57
N THR A 183 -8.77 0.42 -13.01
CA THR A 183 -9.91 0.18 -12.11
C THR A 183 -9.67 -1.08 -11.28
N SER A 184 -9.21 -2.16 -11.90
CA SER A 184 -8.97 -3.43 -11.22
C SER A 184 -7.82 -3.33 -10.21
N ALA A 185 -6.76 -2.59 -10.54
CA ALA A 185 -5.65 -2.34 -9.62
C ALA A 185 -6.09 -1.49 -8.42
N VAL A 186 -6.78 -0.36 -8.65
CA VAL A 186 -7.25 0.56 -7.59
C VAL A 186 -8.31 -0.08 -6.70
N CYS A 187 -9.24 -0.83 -7.29
CA CYS A 187 -10.26 -1.55 -6.53
C CYS A 187 -9.74 -2.87 -5.95
N VAL A 188 -8.49 -3.23 -6.24
CA VAL A 188 -7.80 -4.39 -5.68
C VAL A 188 -8.56 -5.69 -6.01
N THR A 189 -9.03 -5.82 -7.25
CA THR A 189 -9.89 -6.94 -7.71
C THR A 189 -9.13 -8.07 -8.40
N GLY A 190 -8.01 -7.77 -9.06
CA GLY A 190 -7.15 -8.78 -9.67
C GLY A 190 -7.59 -9.34 -11.03
N LEU A 191 -8.67 -8.80 -11.60
CA LEU A 191 -9.09 -9.16 -12.95
C LEU A 191 -8.23 -8.43 -13.98
N ILE A 192 -7.80 -9.17 -14.99
CA ILE A 192 -6.96 -8.66 -16.08
C ILE A 192 -7.65 -8.92 -17.42
N VAL A 193 -7.54 -7.97 -18.35
CA VAL A 193 -8.00 -8.14 -19.75
C VAL A 193 -6.82 -8.47 -20.67
N VAL A 194 -5.63 -7.99 -20.28
CA VAL A 194 -4.34 -8.28 -20.91
C VAL A 194 -3.39 -8.84 -19.86
N ASP A 195 -2.50 -9.74 -20.28
CA ASP A 195 -1.54 -10.36 -19.37
C ASP A 195 -0.58 -9.32 -18.77
N THR A 196 -0.52 -9.27 -17.44
CA THR A 196 0.29 -8.30 -16.70
C THR A 196 1.80 -8.54 -16.88
N ALA A 197 2.20 -9.79 -17.07
CA ALA A 197 3.60 -10.18 -17.25
C ALA A 197 4.17 -9.68 -18.58
N THR A 198 3.38 -9.81 -19.65
CA THR A 198 3.84 -9.56 -21.03
C THR A 198 3.43 -8.20 -21.57
N ALA A 199 2.23 -7.71 -21.27
CA ALA A 199 1.71 -6.46 -21.84
C ALA A 199 2.38 -5.21 -21.26
N PHE A 200 2.77 -5.25 -19.98
CA PHE A 200 3.33 -4.09 -19.29
C PHE A 200 4.84 -4.20 -19.12
N THR A 201 5.53 -3.07 -19.30
CA THR A 201 6.96 -2.95 -19.01
C THR A 201 7.18 -2.97 -17.49
N PRO A 202 8.44 -3.09 -17.01
CA PRO A 202 8.78 -2.84 -15.62
C PRO A 202 8.17 -1.56 -15.01
N MET A 203 8.08 -0.51 -15.82
CA MET A 203 7.44 0.75 -15.43
C MET A 203 5.93 0.57 -15.27
N GLY A 204 5.25 -0.04 -16.24
CA GLY A 204 3.81 -0.33 -16.16
C GLY A 204 3.45 -1.19 -14.96
N GLN A 205 4.22 -2.24 -14.68
CA GLN A 205 4.06 -3.07 -13.49
C GLN A 205 4.23 -2.26 -12.19
N THR A 206 5.19 -1.32 -12.16
CA THR A 206 5.36 -0.42 -11.01
C THR A 206 4.17 0.53 -10.84
N ILE A 207 3.59 1.04 -11.94
CA ILE A 207 2.36 1.86 -11.90
C ILE A 207 1.20 1.05 -11.32
N ILE A 208 0.97 -0.18 -11.81
CA ILE A 208 -0.06 -1.09 -11.29
C ILE A 208 0.14 -1.32 -9.78
N LEU A 209 1.38 -1.57 -9.37
CA LEU A 209 1.74 -1.80 -7.97
C LEU A 209 1.41 -0.59 -7.07
N VAL A 210 1.72 0.63 -7.54
CA VAL A 210 1.39 1.86 -6.83
C VAL A 210 -0.12 2.07 -6.75
N LEU A 211 -0.87 1.76 -7.82
CA LEU A 211 -2.32 1.84 -7.83
C LEU A 211 -2.96 0.84 -6.84
N ILE A 212 -2.44 -0.39 -6.78
CA ILE A 212 -2.84 -1.40 -5.79
C ILE A 212 -2.62 -0.86 -4.38
N GLN A 213 -1.43 -0.33 -4.10
CA GLN A 213 -1.09 0.18 -2.77
C GLN A 213 -1.96 1.37 -2.37
N ALA A 214 -2.17 2.32 -3.30
CA ALA A 214 -3.01 3.48 -3.07
C ALA A 214 -4.48 3.08 -2.84
N GLY A 215 -4.99 2.12 -3.61
CA GLY A 215 -6.33 1.55 -3.45
C GLY A 215 -6.50 0.85 -2.09
N GLY A 216 -5.57 -0.05 -1.74
CA GLY A 216 -5.55 -0.77 -0.49
C GLY A 216 -5.55 0.16 0.73
N ILE A 217 -4.65 1.17 0.74
CA ILE A 217 -4.60 2.19 1.80
C ILE A 217 -5.85 3.08 1.80
N GLY A 218 -6.40 3.39 0.62
CA GLY A 218 -7.60 4.21 0.45
C GLY A 218 -8.84 3.60 1.14
N ILE A 219 -9.07 2.30 0.95
CA ILE A 219 -10.18 1.56 1.59
C ILE A 219 -10.07 1.62 3.12
N LEU A 220 -8.86 1.45 3.65
CA LEU A 220 -8.59 1.47 5.09
C LEU A 220 -8.86 2.86 5.70
N THR A 221 -8.35 3.89 5.03
CA THR A 221 -8.53 5.28 5.44
C THR A 221 -10.00 5.67 5.48
N PHE A 222 -10.75 5.27 4.45
CA PHE A 222 -12.18 5.53 4.38
C PHE A 222 -12.96 4.80 5.46
N THR A 223 -12.66 3.52 5.71
CA THR A 223 -13.36 2.74 6.72
C THR A 223 -13.25 3.40 8.10
N SER A 224 -12.06 3.91 8.46
CA SER A 224 -11.83 4.65 9.70
C SER A 224 -12.58 5.99 9.73
N PHE A 225 -12.54 6.75 8.63
CA PHE A 225 -13.21 8.06 8.55
C PHE A 225 -14.75 7.94 8.56
N PHE A 226 -15.31 6.95 7.86
CA PHE A 226 -16.75 6.69 7.79
C PHE A 226 -17.32 6.22 9.13
N GLY A 227 -16.60 5.33 9.84
CA GLY A 227 -16.98 4.91 11.20
C GLY A 227 -17.11 6.09 12.17
N MET A 228 -16.28 7.12 12.00
CA MET A 228 -16.36 8.35 12.80
C MET A 228 -17.53 9.25 12.40
N TYR A 229 -17.84 9.38 11.10
CA TYR A 229 -19.03 10.14 10.68
C TYR A 229 -20.31 9.55 11.31
N LEU A 230 -20.44 8.23 11.32
CA LEU A 230 -21.52 7.51 12.01
C LEU A 230 -21.52 7.66 13.55
N ARG A 231 -20.35 7.94 14.15
CA ARG A 231 -20.25 8.29 15.57
C ARG A 231 -20.98 9.60 15.85
N THR A 232 -20.93 10.56 14.94
CA THR A 232 -21.46 11.91 15.19
C THR A 232 -23.01 11.95 15.24
N SER A 233 -23.69 11.00 14.58
CA SER A 233 -25.15 10.93 14.48
C SER A 233 -25.83 9.88 15.37
N SER A 234 -25.06 9.12 16.17
CA SER A 234 -25.58 8.01 16.97
C SER A 234 -25.67 8.33 18.48
N SER A 235 -26.54 7.61 19.20
CA SER A 235 -26.72 7.72 20.66
C SER A 235 -25.38 7.65 21.41
N PHE A 236 -25.25 8.29 22.57
CA PHE A 236 -24.03 8.27 23.40
C PHE A 236 -23.49 6.84 23.65
N GLN A 237 -24.37 5.86 23.76
CA GLN A 237 -24.00 4.45 23.91
C GLN A 237 -23.41 3.87 22.62
N SER A 238 -23.99 4.19 21.46
CA SER A 238 -23.44 3.85 20.14
C SER A 238 -22.11 4.56 19.88
N GLN A 239 -21.95 5.79 20.38
CA GLN A 239 -20.69 6.54 20.31
C GLN A 239 -19.58 5.92 21.14
N LEU A 240 -19.92 5.37 22.31
CA LEU A 240 -18.98 4.60 23.15
C LEU A 240 -18.57 3.30 22.46
N MET A 241 -19.54 2.55 21.92
CA MET A 241 -19.29 1.28 21.22
C MET A 241 -18.45 1.49 19.95
N LEU A 242 -18.72 2.53 19.15
CA LEU A 242 -17.92 2.91 17.99
C LEU A 242 -16.50 3.34 18.39
N GLY A 243 -16.35 4.05 19.52
CA GLY A 243 -15.04 4.40 20.09
C GLY A 243 -14.20 3.18 20.45
N ASP A 244 -14.82 2.17 21.08
CA ASP A 244 -14.16 0.90 21.42
C ASP A 244 -13.85 0.03 20.20
N MET A 245 -14.68 0.07 19.15
CA MET A 245 -14.44 -0.64 17.89
C MET A 245 -13.29 -0.01 17.08
N LEU A 246 -13.17 1.31 17.12
CA LEU A 246 -12.14 2.06 16.40
C LEU A 246 -10.84 2.25 17.22
N ASN A 247 -10.85 2.00 18.54
CA ASN A 247 -9.77 2.38 19.48
C ASN A 247 -9.40 3.88 19.36
N GLU A 248 -10.37 4.75 19.10
CA GLU A 248 -10.13 6.16 18.76
C GLU A 248 -10.76 7.10 19.79
N ASP A 249 -9.91 7.57 20.72
CA ASP A 249 -10.33 8.44 21.82
C ASP A 249 -10.45 9.92 21.41
N ARG A 250 -9.77 10.39 20.35
CA ARG A 250 -9.79 11.81 19.89
C ARG A 250 -9.49 11.99 18.39
N MET A 251 -10.09 13.01 17.78
CA MET A 251 -9.84 13.47 16.39
C MET A 251 -8.35 13.65 16.04
N SER A 252 -7.49 14.06 17.00
CA SER A 252 -6.05 14.23 16.77
C SER A 252 -5.26 12.92 16.65
N ASP A 253 -5.88 11.79 17.01
CA ASP A 253 -5.24 10.48 16.99
C ASP A 253 -5.50 9.72 15.68
N ILE A 254 -6.40 10.21 14.81
CA ILE A 254 -6.70 9.60 13.50
C ILE A 254 -5.52 9.71 12.55
N PHE A 255 -4.95 10.91 12.38
CA PHE A 255 -3.75 11.07 11.55
C PHE A 255 -2.59 10.22 12.08
N LYS A 256 -2.45 10.09 13.40
CA LYS A 256 -1.45 9.21 14.00
C LYS A 256 -1.77 7.73 13.73
N ASN A 257 -3.04 7.35 13.73
CA ASN A 257 -3.49 5.99 13.44
C ASN A 257 -3.26 5.66 11.97
N LEU A 258 -3.60 6.56 11.05
CA LEU A 258 -3.35 6.44 9.62
C LEU A 258 -1.85 6.28 9.33
N VAL A 259 -1.00 7.14 9.91
CA VAL A 259 0.45 7.01 9.77
C VAL A 259 0.93 5.67 10.35
N ARG A 260 0.39 5.24 11.50
CA ARG A 260 0.71 3.94 12.10
C ARG A 260 0.32 2.78 11.19
N VAL A 261 -0.85 2.85 10.54
CA VAL A 261 -1.31 1.85 9.57
C VAL A 261 -0.37 1.82 8.38
N ILE A 262 -0.09 2.95 7.73
CA ILE A 262 0.81 3.01 6.57
C ILE A 262 2.20 2.46 6.90
N VAL A 263 2.80 2.90 8.01
CA VAL A 263 4.12 2.41 8.44
C VAL A 263 4.08 0.91 8.71
N PHE A 264 3.02 0.42 9.33
CA PHE A 264 2.85 -1.00 9.61
C PHE A 264 2.69 -1.83 8.32
N THR A 265 1.87 -1.37 7.37
CA THR A 265 1.67 -2.00 6.06
C THR A 265 3.01 -2.16 5.32
N ILE A 266 3.71 -1.04 5.11
CA ILE A 266 5.01 -1.03 4.42
C ILE A 266 6.03 -1.91 5.15
N SER A 267 6.03 -1.91 6.48
CA SER A 267 6.95 -2.75 7.26
C SER A 267 6.70 -4.25 7.02
N ILE A 268 5.44 -4.70 7.03
CA ILE A 268 5.11 -6.10 6.77
C ILE A 268 5.43 -6.48 5.33
N GLU A 269 5.04 -5.64 4.38
CA GLU A 269 5.30 -5.87 2.96
C GLU A 269 6.80 -6.02 2.68
N LEU A 270 7.65 -5.18 3.26
CA LEU A 270 9.11 -5.27 3.08
C LEU A 270 9.70 -6.50 3.76
N ILE A 271 9.26 -6.85 4.98
CA ILE A 271 9.74 -8.05 5.67
C ILE A 271 9.42 -9.31 4.86
N PHE A 272 8.17 -9.43 4.39
CA PHE A 272 7.78 -10.58 3.60
C PHE A 272 8.36 -10.56 2.19
N ALA A 273 8.57 -9.39 1.56
CA ALA A 273 9.29 -9.31 0.30
C ALA A 273 10.71 -9.89 0.46
N GLY A 274 11.38 -9.62 1.58
CA GLY A 274 12.67 -10.23 1.91
C GLY A 274 12.59 -11.76 2.07
N PHE A 275 11.56 -12.28 2.73
CA PHE A 275 11.37 -13.73 2.84
C PHE A 275 11.01 -14.39 1.51
N LEU A 276 10.17 -13.75 0.69
CA LEU A 276 9.83 -14.24 -0.65
C LEU A 276 11.08 -14.31 -1.52
N TYR A 277 11.93 -13.27 -1.50
CA TYR A 277 13.19 -13.24 -2.24
C TYR A 277 14.08 -14.46 -1.93
N VAL A 278 14.19 -14.84 -0.65
CA VAL A 278 15.00 -16.00 -0.22
C VAL A 278 14.42 -17.33 -0.70
N THR A 279 13.12 -17.41 -0.97
CA THR A 279 12.48 -18.64 -1.46
C THR A 279 12.57 -18.86 -2.96
N LEU A 280 12.95 -17.84 -3.74
CA LEU A 280 13.04 -17.93 -5.20
C LEU A 280 14.34 -18.61 -5.64
N ASP A 281 14.28 -19.37 -6.73
CA ASP A 281 15.46 -19.95 -7.36
C ASP A 281 16.13 -18.91 -8.29
N PRO A 282 17.40 -18.52 -8.05
CA PRO A 282 18.11 -17.58 -8.92
C PRO A 282 18.25 -18.04 -10.37
N LEU A 283 18.17 -19.35 -10.65
CA LEU A 283 18.33 -19.88 -12.00
C LEU A 283 17.14 -19.60 -12.92
N GLU A 284 15.98 -19.29 -12.35
CA GLU A 284 14.74 -19.04 -13.10
C GLU A 284 14.55 -17.56 -13.48
N PHE A 285 15.40 -16.67 -12.97
CA PHE A 285 15.32 -15.23 -13.20
C PHE A 285 16.58 -14.70 -13.91
N SER A 286 16.40 -13.68 -14.77
CA SER A 286 17.49 -13.07 -15.55
C SER A 286 18.46 -12.22 -14.71
N SER A 287 17.99 -11.64 -13.60
CA SER A 287 18.77 -10.73 -12.76
C SER A 287 18.26 -10.70 -11.32
N ASP A 288 19.15 -10.46 -10.36
CA ASP A 288 18.81 -10.15 -8.97
C ASP A 288 17.80 -8.99 -8.86
N ALA A 289 17.91 -8.00 -9.76
CA ALA A 289 16.98 -6.88 -9.81
C ALA A 289 15.55 -7.33 -10.14
N ASP A 290 15.41 -8.37 -10.96
CA ASP A 290 14.11 -8.91 -11.36
C ASP A 290 13.47 -9.68 -10.22
N MET A 291 14.27 -10.45 -9.48
CA MET A 291 13.83 -11.15 -8.27
C MET A 291 13.37 -10.19 -7.17
N ILE A 292 14.09 -9.08 -6.97
CA ILE A 292 13.70 -8.03 -6.01
C ILE A 292 12.37 -7.40 -6.43
N ARG A 293 12.23 -7.03 -7.70
CA ARG A 293 10.98 -6.46 -8.24
C ARG A 293 9.82 -7.43 -8.11
N PHE A 294 10.03 -8.69 -8.48
CA PHE A 294 9.05 -9.77 -8.36
C PHE A 294 8.58 -9.95 -6.91
N SER A 295 9.53 -10.00 -5.96
CA SER A 295 9.24 -10.23 -4.54
C SER A 295 8.47 -9.08 -3.92
N ILE A 296 8.85 -7.84 -4.23
CA ILE A 296 8.13 -6.64 -3.79
C ILE A 296 6.73 -6.59 -4.39
N PHE A 297 6.61 -6.86 -5.70
CA PHE A 297 5.33 -6.84 -6.40
C PHE A 297 4.34 -7.83 -5.77
N HIS A 298 4.74 -9.09 -5.61
CA HIS A 298 3.89 -10.12 -5.04
C HIS A 298 3.61 -9.91 -3.55
N SER A 299 4.54 -9.33 -2.79
CA SER A 299 4.32 -9.00 -1.37
C SER A 299 3.20 -7.96 -1.20
N ILE A 300 3.27 -6.86 -1.94
CA ILE A 300 2.26 -5.79 -1.90
C ILE A 300 0.93 -6.27 -2.48
N SER A 301 0.97 -6.96 -3.63
CA SER A 301 -0.23 -7.55 -4.25
C SER A 301 -0.92 -8.52 -3.28
N ALA A 302 -0.16 -9.36 -2.58
CA ALA A 302 -0.72 -10.29 -1.61
C ALA A 302 -1.23 -9.62 -0.33
N PHE A 303 -0.52 -8.64 0.22
CA PHE A 303 -0.99 -7.92 1.41
C PHE A 303 -2.25 -7.09 1.12
N CYS A 304 -2.30 -6.45 -0.05
CA CYS A 304 -3.50 -5.72 -0.47
C CYS A 304 -4.65 -6.65 -0.86
N ASN A 305 -4.39 -7.94 -1.07
CA ASN A 305 -5.35 -8.90 -1.62
C ASN A 305 -5.74 -8.57 -3.07
N ALA A 306 -4.78 -8.10 -3.87
CA ALA A 306 -4.99 -7.62 -5.23
C ALA A 306 -5.05 -8.73 -6.28
N GLY A 307 -4.31 -9.82 -6.11
CA GLY A 307 -4.32 -10.96 -7.04
C GLY A 307 -3.58 -10.76 -8.35
N PHE A 308 -3.01 -9.57 -8.59
CA PHE A 308 -2.12 -9.34 -9.72
C PHE A 308 -0.82 -10.12 -9.54
N SER A 309 -0.34 -10.71 -10.63
CA SER A 309 0.95 -11.41 -10.70
C SER A 309 1.74 -10.91 -11.91
N THR A 310 3.07 -10.97 -11.82
CA THR A 310 3.98 -10.70 -12.95
C THR A 310 4.36 -11.98 -13.70
N MET A 311 3.65 -13.08 -13.49
CA MET A 311 3.75 -14.33 -14.26
C MET A 311 2.47 -14.52 -15.07
N SER A 312 2.60 -14.99 -16.31
CA SER A 312 1.45 -15.14 -17.21
C SER A 312 0.40 -16.12 -16.69
N ASP A 313 0.84 -17.23 -16.09
CA ASP A 313 -0.05 -18.21 -15.45
C ASP A 313 -0.33 -17.88 -13.97
N GLY A 314 0.06 -16.70 -13.49
CA GLY A 314 -0.04 -16.34 -12.08
C GLY A 314 0.83 -17.22 -11.18
N LEU A 315 0.29 -17.67 -10.04
CA LEU A 315 1.04 -18.57 -9.13
C LEU A 315 0.91 -20.06 -9.52
N TYR A 316 0.19 -20.35 -10.60
CA TYR A 316 0.14 -21.70 -11.20
C TYR A 316 1.37 -22.02 -12.05
N ASP A 317 2.19 -21.01 -12.36
CA ASP A 317 3.41 -21.18 -13.13
C ASP A 317 4.29 -22.31 -12.55
N SER A 318 4.92 -23.08 -13.44
CA SER A 318 5.75 -24.24 -13.10
C SER A 318 6.85 -23.94 -12.07
N THR A 319 7.38 -22.72 -12.09
CA THR A 319 8.39 -22.20 -11.17
C THR A 319 7.88 -22.08 -9.73
N LEU A 320 6.62 -21.69 -9.55
CA LEU A 320 6.04 -21.32 -8.26
C LEU A 320 5.10 -22.37 -7.69
N ARG A 321 4.40 -23.14 -8.54
CA ARG A 321 3.36 -24.09 -8.14
C ARG A 321 3.84 -25.15 -7.15
N TYR A 322 5.12 -25.52 -7.20
CA TYR A 322 5.73 -26.50 -6.28
C TYR A 322 6.53 -25.85 -5.14
N ASN A 323 6.70 -24.52 -5.16
CA ASN A 323 7.36 -23.79 -4.09
C ASN A 323 6.39 -23.55 -2.93
N TYR A 324 6.17 -24.60 -2.14
CA TYR A 324 5.21 -24.58 -1.03
C TYR A 324 5.54 -23.52 0.04
N SER A 325 6.82 -23.21 0.23
CA SER A 325 7.26 -22.16 1.15
C SER A 325 6.81 -20.78 0.68
N PHE A 326 6.99 -20.49 -0.61
CA PHE A 326 6.50 -19.26 -1.24
C PHE A 326 4.97 -19.14 -1.12
N LEU A 327 4.23 -20.21 -1.45
CA LEU A 327 2.76 -20.22 -1.35
C LEU A 327 2.26 -19.97 0.08
N LEU A 328 2.93 -20.54 1.10
CA LEU A 328 2.58 -20.29 2.50
C LEU A 328 2.85 -18.83 2.93
N LEU A 329 3.92 -18.22 2.43
CA LEU A 329 4.22 -16.81 2.71
C LEU A 329 3.17 -15.88 2.09
N ILE A 330 2.80 -16.11 0.82
CA ILE A 330 1.72 -15.37 0.16
C ILE A 330 0.39 -15.57 0.88
N ALA A 331 0.02 -16.81 1.21
CA ALA A 331 -1.21 -17.09 1.95
C ALA A 331 -1.22 -16.38 3.32
N THR A 332 -0.09 -16.34 4.00
CA THR A 332 0.05 -15.62 5.28
C THR A 332 -0.13 -14.12 5.10
N LEU A 333 0.46 -13.52 4.06
CA LEU A 333 0.26 -12.11 3.72
C LEU A 333 -1.19 -11.79 3.45
N VAL A 334 -1.88 -12.60 2.64
CA VAL A 334 -3.30 -12.43 2.32
C VAL A 334 -4.17 -12.49 3.58
N VAL A 335 -3.87 -13.43 4.48
CA VAL A 335 -4.60 -13.54 5.76
C VAL A 335 -4.32 -12.32 6.63
N ILE A 336 -3.07 -11.86 6.74
CA ILE A 336 -2.73 -10.66 7.52
C ILE A 336 -3.40 -9.42 6.93
N GLY A 337 -3.33 -9.20 5.62
CA GLY A 337 -3.98 -8.08 4.94
C GLY A 337 -5.50 -8.10 5.04
N GLY A 338 -6.09 -9.30 4.98
CA GLY A 338 -7.52 -9.55 5.19
C GLY A 338 -7.99 -9.44 6.65
N LEU A 339 -7.07 -9.43 7.62
CA LEU A 339 -7.35 -9.15 9.02
C LEU A 339 -7.28 -7.64 9.25
N GLY A 340 -8.39 -7.03 9.68
CA GLY A 340 -8.42 -5.59 9.92
C GLY A 340 -7.35 -5.12 10.90
N PHE A 341 -6.75 -3.96 10.64
CA PHE A 341 -5.57 -3.46 11.38
C PHE A 341 -5.79 -3.37 12.89
N ASN A 342 -7.01 -3.02 13.32
CA ASN A 342 -7.37 -2.96 14.74
C ASN A 342 -7.20 -4.32 15.45
N ILE A 343 -7.46 -5.41 14.74
CA ILE A 343 -7.32 -6.77 15.25
C ILE A 343 -5.85 -7.13 15.36
N ILE A 344 -5.07 -6.78 14.34
CA ILE A 344 -3.63 -7.01 14.33
C ILE A 344 -2.97 -6.26 15.49
N PHE A 345 -3.28 -4.97 15.69
CA PHE A 345 -2.76 -4.20 16.82
C PHE A 345 -3.19 -4.77 18.18
N ASN A 346 -4.43 -5.26 18.30
CA ASN A 346 -4.88 -5.93 19.52
C ASN A 346 -4.10 -7.23 19.76
N PHE A 347 -3.88 -8.02 18.71
CA PHE A 347 -3.09 -9.24 18.77
C PHE A 347 -1.62 -8.97 19.14
N PHE A 348 -1.00 -7.93 18.59
CA PHE A 348 0.35 -7.51 18.98
C PHE A 348 0.40 -7.07 20.44
N ARG A 349 -0.60 -6.34 20.95
CA ARG A 349 -0.69 -5.96 22.37
C ARG A 349 -0.79 -7.19 23.26
N TYR A 350 -1.62 -8.15 22.87
CA TYR A 350 -1.76 -9.44 23.56
C TYR A 350 -0.46 -10.26 23.52
N MET A 351 0.19 -10.37 22.36
CA MET A 351 1.44 -11.12 22.17
C MET A 351 2.59 -10.50 22.98
N LYS A 352 2.73 -9.17 22.96
CA LYS A 352 3.73 -8.44 23.76
C LYS A 352 3.53 -8.67 25.25
N TYR A 353 2.29 -8.69 25.72
CA TYR A 353 1.98 -9.02 27.11
C TYR A 353 2.33 -10.48 27.43
N LYS A 354 1.96 -11.44 26.56
CA LYS A 354 2.29 -12.86 26.74
C LYS A 354 3.80 -13.12 26.73
N MET A 355 4.54 -12.46 25.85
CA MET A 355 6.01 -12.49 25.78
C MET A 355 6.64 -11.92 27.05
N ARG A 356 6.15 -10.78 27.55
CA ARG A 356 6.60 -10.21 28.84
C ARG A 356 6.29 -11.14 30.01
N MET A 357 5.14 -11.81 29.99
CA MET A 357 4.75 -12.79 31.00
C MET A 357 5.63 -14.04 30.94
N LEU A 358 5.91 -14.58 29.75
CA LEU A 358 6.85 -15.69 29.54
C LEU A 358 8.25 -15.30 30.02
N PHE A 359 8.75 -14.14 29.60
CA PHE A 359 10.05 -13.64 30.03
C PHE A 359 10.11 -13.44 31.55
N HIS A 360 9.07 -12.88 32.16
CA HIS A 360 9.00 -12.74 33.63
C HIS A 360 8.86 -14.10 34.34
N ALA A 361 8.13 -15.06 33.78
CA ALA A 361 8.03 -16.40 34.34
C ALA A 361 9.37 -17.15 34.26
N ILE A 362 10.14 -16.95 33.17
CA ILE A 362 11.48 -17.50 32.96
C ILE A 362 12.50 -16.83 33.90
N VAL A 363 12.44 -15.51 34.09
CA VAL A 363 13.43 -14.75 34.87
C VAL A 363 13.13 -14.72 36.37
N SER A 364 11.86 -14.69 36.77
CA SER A 364 11.45 -14.45 38.17
C SER A 364 10.82 -15.68 38.85
N HIS A 365 10.69 -16.82 38.14
CA HIS A 365 10.11 -18.08 38.63
C HIS A 365 8.74 -17.96 39.36
N LYS A 366 8.04 -16.84 39.17
CA LYS A 366 6.73 -16.58 39.75
C LYS A 366 5.76 -16.16 38.63
N PRO A 367 4.55 -16.74 38.58
CA PRO A 367 3.55 -16.31 37.62
C PRO A 367 3.05 -14.90 38.00
N LEU A 368 2.89 -14.04 37.00
CA LEU A 368 2.20 -12.75 37.15
C LEU A 368 0.74 -13.01 37.58
N ALA A 369 0.34 -12.38 38.69
CA ALA A 369 -0.96 -12.60 39.32
C ALA A 369 -2.17 -12.01 38.55
N TYR A 370 -1.93 -11.05 37.65
CA TYR A 370 -2.99 -10.30 36.99
C TYR A 370 -3.09 -10.64 35.50
N ARG A 371 -4.24 -11.20 35.07
CA ARG A 371 -4.60 -11.44 33.66
C ARG A 371 -5.58 -10.38 33.17
N PRO A 372 -5.14 -9.27 32.55
CA PRO A 372 -6.05 -8.33 31.92
C PRO A 372 -6.75 -9.02 30.73
N ARG A 373 -8.06 -8.77 30.59
CA ARG A 373 -8.86 -9.25 29.46
C ARG A 373 -8.58 -8.35 28.25
N ILE A 374 -7.45 -8.59 27.58
CA ILE A 374 -6.93 -7.72 26.50
C ILE A 374 -7.72 -7.87 25.20
N ILE A 375 -8.34 -9.04 24.95
CA ILE A 375 -9.00 -9.33 23.67
C ILE A 375 -10.43 -8.76 23.68
N ASN A 376 -10.69 -7.85 22.74
CA ASN A 376 -12.02 -7.28 22.52
C ASN A 376 -12.96 -8.32 21.90
N VAL A 377 -14.26 -8.22 22.20
CA VAL A 377 -15.30 -9.12 21.65
C VAL A 377 -15.27 -9.10 20.12
N HIS A 378 -15.12 -7.92 19.51
CA HIS A 378 -14.96 -7.76 18.07
C HIS A 378 -13.78 -8.57 17.52
N SER A 379 -12.58 -8.44 18.12
CA SER A 379 -11.40 -9.21 17.72
C SER A 379 -11.63 -10.72 17.87
N LYS A 380 -12.31 -11.15 18.94
CA LYS A 380 -12.64 -12.56 19.16
C LYS A 380 -13.57 -13.11 18.06
N ILE A 381 -14.64 -12.39 17.72
CA ILE A 381 -15.58 -12.81 16.67
C ILE A 381 -14.85 -12.93 15.33
N VAL A 382 -14.04 -11.92 14.97
CA VAL A 382 -13.32 -11.93 13.69
C VAL A 382 -12.29 -13.05 13.60
N THR A 383 -11.48 -13.25 14.65
CA THR A 383 -10.48 -14.34 14.64
C THR A 383 -11.18 -15.70 14.56
N LEU A 384 -12.24 -15.93 15.34
CA LEU A 384 -12.93 -17.21 15.35
C LEU A 384 -13.57 -17.53 13.99
N THR A 385 -14.27 -16.56 13.40
CA THR A 385 -14.93 -16.71 12.10
C THR A 385 -13.93 -16.91 10.97
N THR A 386 -12.82 -16.17 10.98
CA THR A 386 -11.73 -16.33 10.00
C THR A 386 -11.10 -17.71 10.10
N VAL A 387 -10.77 -18.18 11.30
CA VAL A 387 -10.20 -19.53 11.51
C VAL A 387 -11.18 -20.60 11.07
N PHE A 388 -12.46 -20.46 11.43
CA PHE A 388 -13.50 -21.40 11.01
C PHE A 388 -13.60 -21.48 9.48
N LEU A 389 -13.70 -20.35 8.78
CA LEU A 389 -13.81 -20.33 7.32
C LEU A 389 -12.58 -20.92 6.63
N LEU A 390 -11.37 -20.62 7.12
CA LEU A 390 -10.14 -21.16 6.55
C LEU A 390 -10.04 -22.68 6.75
N VAL A 391 -10.33 -23.17 7.95
CA VAL A 391 -10.31 -24.61 8.24
C VAL A 391 -11.39 -25.33 7.43
N PHE A 392 -12.61 -24.80 7.40
CA PHE A 392 -13.72 -25.34 6.63
C PHE A 392 -13.37 -25.40 5.13
N GLY A 393 -12.91 -24.29 4.56
CA GLY A 393 -12.51 -24.22 3.15
C GLY A 393 -11.38 -25.19 2.83
N THR A 394 -10.36 -25.29 3.69
CA THR A 394 -9.20 -26.17 3.47
C THR A 394 -9.61 -27.64 3.47
N ILE A 395 -10.44 -28.05 4.44
CA ILE A 395 -10.93 -29.44 4.53
C ILE A 395 -11.79 -29.77 3.32
N MET A 396 -12.73 -28.90 2.97
CA MET A 396 -13.62 -29.14 1.84
C MET A 396 -12.87 -29.22 0.51
N TYR A 397 -11.94 -28.29 0.28
CA TYR A 397 -11.09 -28.30 -0.91
C TYR A 397 -10.25 -29.57 -0.98
N LEU A 398 -9.59 -29.95 0.12
CA LEU A 398 -8.79 -31.16 0.20
C LEU A 398 -9.60 -32.43 -0.09
N LEU A 399 -10.85 -32.52 0.40
CA LEU A 399 -11.70 -33.68 0.20
C LEU A 399 -12.19 -33.79 -1.25
N LEU A 400 -12.57 -32.69 -1.88
CA LEU A 400 -13.13 -32.67 -3.23
C LEU A 400 -12.07 -32.82 -4.31
N GLU A 401 -10.91 -32.18 -4.13
CA GLU A 401 -9.87 -32.07 -5.17
C GLU A 401 -8.72 -33.07 -5.01
N LYS A 402 -8.71 -33.91 -3.97
CA LYS A 402 -7.61 -34.86 -3.65
C LYS A 402 -7.10 -35.67 -4.85
N HIS A 403 -8.03 -36.09 -5.71
CA HIS A 403 -7.82 -36.97 -6.86
C HIS A 403 -7.88 -36.22 -8.20
N HIS A 404 -8.13 -34.90 -8.18
CA HIS A 404 -8.24 -34.05 -9.37
C HIS A 404 -7.06 -33.07 -9.39
N THR A 405 -7.29 -31.77 -9.18
CA THR A 405 -6.27 -30.72 -9.28
C THR A 405 -5.10 -30.89 -8.29
N LEU A 406 -5.33 -31.58 -7.16
CA LEU A 406 -4.29 -31.88 -6.17
C LEU A 406 -3.53 -33.19 -6.45
N ALA A 407 -3.87 -33.94 -7.51
CA ALA A 407 -3.30 -35.26 -7.75
C ALA A 407 -1.76 -35.23 -7.87
N ASP A 408 -1.24 -34.23 -8.58
CA ASP A 408 0.18 -34.07 -8.91
C ASP A 408 1.06 -33.70 -7.70
N HIS A 409 0.46 -33.22 -6.61
CA HIS A 409 1.18 -32.74 -5.44
C HIS A 409 1.47 -33.88 -4.45
N GLY A 410 2.65 -33.84 -3.81
CA GLY A 410 2.96 -34.71 -2.67
C GLY A 410 2.04 -34.42 -1.46
N PRO A 411 1.99 -35.29 -0.42
CA PRO A 411 1.06 -35.17 0.70
C PRO A 411 1.09 -33.80 1.40
N PHE A 412 2.29 -33.24 1.63
CA PHE A 412 2.47 -31.90 2.18
C PHE A 412 1.97 -30.82 1.22
N GLY A 413 2.33 -30.94 -0.08
CA GLY A 413 1.88 -30.04 -1.13
C GLY A 413 0.37 -29.99 -1.26
N LYS A 414 -0.33 -31.13 -1.15
CA LYS A 414 -1.80 -31.16 -1.18
C LYS A 414 -2.43 -30.31 -0.09
N VAL A 415 -1.87 -30.37 1.13
CA VAL A 415 -2.37 -29.56 2.26
C VAL A 415 -2.09 -28.09 2.03
N VAL A 416 -0.89 -27.73 1.55
CA VAL A 416 -0.52 -26.34 1.27
C VAL A 416 -1.37 -25.75 0.16
N THR A 417 -1.51 -26.44 -0.97
CA THR A 417 -2.33 -26.00 -2.10
C THR A 417 -3.81 -25.92 -1.71
N ALA A 418 -4.33 -26.87 -0.91
CA ALA A 418 -5.71 -26.79 -0.40
C ALA A 418 -5.91 -25.63 0.59
N PHE A 419 -4.94 -25.36 1.46
CA PHE A 419 -4.98 -24.20 2.35
C PHE A 419 -4.96 -22.89 1.55
N PHE A 420 -4.11 -22.82 0.52
CA PHE A 420 -4.07 -21.69 -0.40
C PHE A 420 -5.42 -21.51 -1.12
N GLY A 421 -6.02 -22.60 -1.60
CA GLY A 421 -7.35 -22.63 -2.20
C GLY A 421 -8.48 -22.18 -1.26
N ALA A 422 -8.30 -22.27 0.06
CA ALA A 422 -9.24 -21.73 1.04
C ALA A 422 -8.99 -20.25 1.36
N VAL A 423 -7.74 -19.80 1.27
CA VAL A 423 -7.31 -18.42 1.52
C VAL A 423 -7.64 -17.51 0.33
N THR A 424 -7.31 -17.92 -0.88
CA THR A 424 -7.45 -17.10 -2.10
C THR A 424 -8.88 -16.63 -2.42
N PRO A 425 -9.95 -17.45 -2.27
CA PRO A 425 -11.31 -16.98 -2.53
C PRO A 425 -11.76 -15.90 -1.55
N ARG A 426 -10.99 -15.57 -0.50
CA ARG A 426 -11.31 -14.45 0.40
C ARG A 426 -10.78 -13.13 -0.13
N THR A 427 -11.18 -12.86 -1.38
CA THR A 427 -10.87 -11.67 -2.21
C THR A 427 -9.38 -11.45 -2.48
N ALA A 428 -8.57 -12.50 -2.60
CA ALA A 428 -7.13 -12.36 -2.91
C ALA A 428 -6.79 -12.58 -4.38
N GLY A 429 -7.55 -13.43 -5.09
CA GLY A 429 -7.50 -13.52 -6.55
C GLY A 429 -6.37 -14.34 -7.17
N PHE A 430 -5.42 -14.85 -6.39
CA PHE A 430 -4.35 -15.71 -6.93
C PHE A 430 -4.85 -17.13 -7.28
N ASN A 431 -4.31 -17.69 -8.35
CA ASN A 431 -4.50 -19.07 -8.79
C ASN A 431 -3.23 -19.90 -8.57
N THR A 432 -3.37 -21.10 -8.00
CA THR A 432 -2.26 -22.08 -7.83
C THR A 432 -2.56 -23.42 -8.52
N VAL A 433 -3.74 -23.54 -9.10
CA VAL A 433 -4.20 -24.64 -9.92
C VAL A 433 -4.93 -24.05 -11.13
N ASP A 434 -5.09 -24.85 -12.18
CA ASP A 434 -5.96 -24.50 -13.28
C ASP A 434 -7.42 -24.45 -12.80
N MET A 435 -8.00 -23.25 -12.83
CA MET A 435 -9.37 -23.00 -12.37
C MET A 435 -10.42 -23.69 -13.27
N THR A 436 -10.07 -24.04 -14.51
CA THR A 436 -10.97 -24.72 -15.45
C THR A 436 -11.19 -26.19 -15.10
N LEU A 437 -10.28 -26.79 -14.34
CA LEU A 437 -10.29 -28.20 -13.94
C LEU A 437 -10.95 -28.44 -12.58
N LEU A 438 -11.41 -27.39 -11.90
CA LEU A 438 -12.05 -27.51 -10.59
C LEU A 438 -13.39 -28.24 -10.68
N ALA A 439 -13.64 -29.13 -9.72
CA ALA A 439 -14.93 -29.81 -9.63
C ALA A 439 -16.06 -28.80 -9.36
N PRO A 440 -17.26 -28.99 -9.94
CA PRO A 440 -18.39 -28.09 -9.72
C PRO A 440 -18.74 -27.88 -8.24
N ALA A 441 -18.59 -28.91 -7.41
CA ALA A 441 -18.77 -28.81 -5.96
C ALA A 441 -17.78 -27.84 -5.31
N THR A 442 -16.51 -27.84 -5.75
CA THR A 442 -15.47 -26.94 -5.26
C THR A 442 -15.78 -25.49 -5.63
N ILE A 443 -16.31 -25.25 -6.83
CA ILE A 443 -16.71 -23.91 -7.30
C ILE A 443 -17.83 -23.32 -6.43
N ILE A 444 -18.83 -24.12 -6.02
CA ILE A 444 -19.89 -23.67 -5.12
C ILE A 444 -19.33 -23.19 -3.77
N ILE A 445 -18.34 -23.91 -3.25
CA ILE A 445 -17.66 -23.53 -2.01
C ILE A 445 -16.86 -22.25 -2.20
N TYR A 446 -16.18 -22.09 -3.34
CA TYR A 446 -15.51 -20.84 -3.69
C TYR A 446 -16.47 -19.65 -3.72
N PHE A 447 -17.66 -19.78 -4.32
CA PHE A 447 -18.65 -18.69 -4.30
C PHE A 447 -19.06 -18.29 -2.88
N LEU A 448 -19.27 -19.27 -1.99
CA LEU A 448 -19.59 -18.98 -0.59
C LEU A 448 -18.43 -18.26 0.12
N LEU A 449 -17.19 -18.71 -0.10
CA LEU A 449 -16.00 -18.10 0.50
C LEU A 449 -15.69 -16.71 -0.08
N MET A 450 -15.96 -16.46 -1.37
CA MET A 450 -15.83 -15.15 -2.03
C MET A 450 -16.88 -14.16 -1.56
N LEU A 451 -18.10 -14.63 -1.29
CA LEU A 451 -19.14 -13.80 -0.70
C LEU A 451 -18.73 -13.34 0.71
N ILE A 452 -18.20 -14.25 1.53
CA ILE A 452 -17.71 -13.97 2.89
C ILE A 452 -16.23 -13.58 2.86
N GLY A 453 -15.97 -12.35 2.44
CA GLY A 453 -14.61 -11.86 2.23
C GLY A 453 -13.85 -11.50 3.52
N GLY A 454 -13.40 -10.25 3.55
CA GLY A 454 -12.49 -9.71 4.55
C GLY A 454 -13.11 -9.33 5.88
N SER A 455 -12.27 -8.91 6.81
CA SER A 455 -12.71 -8.34 8.08
C SER A 455 -12.98 -6.83 7.97
N PRO A 456 -13.71 -6.21 8.91
CA PRO A 456 -13.85 -4.75 8.93
C PRO A 456 -12.48 -4.07 9.08
N GLY A 457 -12.25 -2.99 8.32
CA GLY A 457 -10.98 -2.26 8.33
C GLY A 457 -9.81 -3.08 7.80
N SER A 458 -10.05 -4.03 6.89
CA SER A 458 -9.06 -4.74 6.08
C SER A 458 -9.06 -4.23 4.63
N THR A 459 -8.10 -4.69 3.83
CA THR A 459 -8.03 -4.42 2.39
C THR A 459 -9.05 -5.26 1.59
N ALA A 460 -9.36 -6.47 2.08
CA ALA A 460 -10.33 -7.37 1.45
C ALA A 460 -11.78 -6.84 1.37
N GLY A 461 -12.48 -7.18 0.29
CA GLY A 461 -13.88 -6.81 0.00
C GLY A 461 -14.92 -7.80 0.55
N GLY A 462 -16.10 -7.81 -0.08
CA GLY A 462 -17.20 -8.74 0.20
C GLY A 462 -18.04 -8.43 1.46
N ILE A 463 -18.92 -9.36 1.82
CA ILE A 463 -19.64 -9.28 3.10
C ILE A 463 -18.62 -9.52 4.21
N LYS A 464 -18.52 -8.55 5.12
CA LYS A 464 -17.52 -8.62 6.19
C LYS A 464 -17.80 -9.80 7.12
N THR A 465 -16.73 -10.41 7.62
CA THR A 465 -16.80 -11.56 8.54
C THR A 465 -17.67 -11.30 9.77
N THR A 466 -17.64 -10.09 10.31
CA THR A 466 -18.49 -9.69 11.44
C THR A 466 -19.97 -9.65 11.07
N THR A 467 -20.31 -9.11 9.91
CA THR A 467 -21.68 -9.04 9.41
C THR A 467 -22.25 -10.45 9.28
N PHE A 468 -21.52 -11.33 8.62
CA PHE A 468 -21.91 -12.74 8.50
C PHE A 468 -22.13 -13.40 9.87
N ALA A 469 -21.16 -13.25 10.78
CA ALA A 469 -21.23 -13.86 12.11
C ALA A 469 -22.43 -13.36 12.93
N VAL A 470 -22.67 -12.05 12.91
CA VAL A 470 -23.80 -11.44 13.63
C VAL A 470 -25.13 -11.87 13.02
N THR A 471 -25.25 -11.93 11.70
CA THR A 471 -26.45 -12.43 11.03
C THR A 471 -26.75 -13.88 11.43
N VAL A 472 -25.74 -14.76 11.40
CA VAL A 472 -25.90 -16.17 11.80
C VAL A 472 -26.31 -16.28 13.28
N MET A 473 -25.66 -15.52 14.17
CA MET A 473 -26.01 -15.51 15.60
C MET A 473 -27.43 -14.98 15.84
N ASN A 474 -27.87 -13.98 15.08
CA ASN A 474 -29.21 -13.40 15.20
C ASN A 474 -30.31 -14.33 14.66
N VAL A 475 -29.99 -15.19 13.70
CA VAL A 475 -30.94 -16.21 13.21
C VAL A 475 -31.06 -17.38 14.19
N TYR A 476 -29.99 -17.66 14.96
CA TYR A 476 -29.96 -18.75 15.93
C TYR A 476 -30.53 -18.36 17.30
N SER A 477 -30.40 -17.10 17.70
CA SER A 477 -30.98 -16.53 18.93
C SER A 477 -32.47 -16.25 18.77
#